data_AF-A0A258E0H7-F1
#
_entry.id   AF-A0A258E0H7-F1
#
_cell.length_a   1.000
_cell.length_b   1.000
_cell.length_c   1.000
_cell.angle_alpha   90.00
_cell.angle_beta   90.00
_cell.angle_gamma   90.00
#
_symmetry.space_group_name_H-M   'P 1'
#
loop_
_entity.id
_entity.type
_entity.pdbx_description
1 polymer ?
#
loop_
_entity_poly.entity_id
_entity_poly.type
_entity_poly.pdbx_seq_one_letter_code
_entity_poly.pdbx_strand_id
1 'polypeptide(L)'
;TGLEKFDLSAGLTFDPAPRPLGAIVLLETAETCALEPVAQVAAVPLLSSQVFRPHAAVLLGRQAALFAQCAALARTVPVYRLSRPKRFATLDAICDLIETQFAPRP
;
A
#
# COMPACT_ATOMS: atom_id res chain seq x y z
N THR A 1 18.35 -27.62 14.53
CA THR A 1 17.39 -26.67 15.12
C THR A 1 16.36 -26.38 14.07
N GLY A 2 15.19 -27.02 14.15
CA GLY A 2 14.15 -26.92 13.13
C GLY A 2 13.42 -25.59 13.24
N LEU A 3 13.08 -24.99 12.10
CA LEU A 3 12.21 -23.82 12.05
C LEU A 3 10.89 -24.17 12.75
N GLU A 4 10.59 -23.52 13.87
CA GLU A 4 9.25 -23.55 14.44
C GLU A 4 8.31 -22.88 13.43
N LYS A 5 7.53 -23.70 12.74
CA LYS A 5 6.51 -23.24 11.82
C LYS A 5 5.38 -22.66 12.66
N PHE A 6 5.33 -21.33 12.75
CA PHE A 6 4.18 -20.63 13.30
C PHE A 6 2.98 -20.90 12.40
N ASP A 7 2.06 -21.75 12.84
CA ASP A 7 0.78 -21.92 12.18
C ASP A 7 -0.16 -20.83 12.69
N LEU A 8 -0.47 -19.86 11.83
CA LEU A 8 -1.49 -18.83 12.08
C LEU A 8 -2.90 -19.44 11.92
N SER A 9 -3.11 -20.65 12.43
CA SER A 9 -4.41 -21.32 12.48
C SER A 9 -5.16 -20.94 13.76
N ALA A 10 -5.14 -19.65 14.12
CA ALA A 10 -6.20 -19.11 14.95
C ALA A 10 -7.48 -19.15 14.10
N GLY A 11 -8.60 -19.64 14.63
CA GLY A 11 -9.86 -19.94 13.93
C GLY A 11 -10.54 -18.75 13.25
N LEU A 12 -9.85 -18.14 12.29
CA LEU A 12 -10.30 -17.08 11.43
C LEU A 12 -11.06 -17.74 10.28
N THR A 13 -12.37 -17.79 10.40
CA THR A 13 -13.26 -18.03 9.28
C THR A 13 -12.92 -17.01 8.19
N PHE A 14 -12.73 -17.46 6.95
CA PHE A 14 -12.51 -16.56 5.83
C PHE A 14 -13.75 -15.68 5.65
N ASP A 15 -13.60 -14.38 5.87
CA ASP A 15 -14.64 -13.38 5.60
C ASP A 15 -14.46 -12.89 4.16
N PRO A 16 -15.37 -13.22 3.23
CA PRO A 16 -15.28 -12.75 1.85
C PRO A 16 -15.65 -11.27 1.70
N ALA A 17 -16.16 -10.62 2.75
CA ALA A 17 -16.56 -9.23 2.67
C ALA A 17 -15.32 -8.32 2.50
N PRO A 18 -15.34 -7.40 1.51
CA PRO A 18 -14.23 -6.47 1.33
C PRO A 18 -14.12 -5.57 2.56
N ARG A 19 -12.92 -5.51 3.14
CA ARG A 19 -12.63 -4.58 4.24
C ARG A 19 -12.26 -3.20 3.70
N PRO A 20 -12.71 -2.12 4.35
CA PRO A 20 -12.28 -0.78 3.97
C PRO A 20 -10.76 -0.65 4.15
N LEU A 21 -10.09 -0.05 3.16
CA LEU A 21 -8.66 0.22 3.23
C LEU A 21 -8.41 1.43 4.13
N GLY A 22 -7.51 1.28 5.11
CA GLY A 22 -7.09 2.39 5.98
C GLY A 22 -6.09 3.34 5.31
N ALA A 23 -5.20 2.82 4.46
CA ALA A 23 -4.23 3.58 3.69
C ALA A 23 -3.66 2.75 2.53
N ILE A 24 -3.04 3.42 1.56
CA ILE A 24 -2.17 2.82 0.55
C ILE A 24 -0.77 3.40 0.74
N VAL A 25 0.23 2.53 0.92
CA VAL A 25 1.64 2.94 1.08
C VAL A 25 2.43 2.54 -0.15
N LEU A 26 2.91 3.54 -0.90
CA LEU A 26 3.75 3.38 -2.08
C LEU A 26 5.21 3.23 -1.63
N LEU A 27 5.84 2.14 -2.04
CA LEU A 27 7.21 1.83 -1.63
C LEU A 27 8.22 2.44 -2.61
N GLU A 28 9.19 3.16 -2.08
CA GLU A 28 10.31 3.72 -2.84
C GLU A 28 11.64 3.30 -2.22
N THR A 29 12.65 3.07 -3.06
CA THR A 29 14.01 2.79 -2.59
C THR A 29 14.73 4.10 -2.34
N ALA A 30 15.21 4.32 -1.11
CA ALA A 30 15.96 5.50 -0.72
C ALA A 30 17.01 5.14 0.34
N GLU A 31 17.94 6.05 0.60
CA GLU A 31 18.97 5.87 1.63
C GLU A 31 18.46 6.17 3.05
N THR A 32 17.39 6.96 3.15
CA THR A 32 16.76 7.34 4.41
C THR A 32 15.36 6.74 4.50
N CYS A 33 14.92 6.49 5.74
CA CYS A 33 13.57 6.04 6.01
C CYS A 33 12.66 7.26 6.25
N ALA A 34 11.59 7.39 5.47
CA ALA A 34 10.60 8.44 5.63
C ALA A 34 9.23 7.96 5.16
N LEU A 35 8.18 8.40 5.85
CA LEU A 35 6.79 8.12 5.51
C LEU A 35 6.03 9.44 5.36
N GLU A 36 5.70 9.79 4.12
CA GLU A 36 5.15 11.11 3.80
C GLU A 36 3.76 10.98 3.15
N PRO A 37 2.79 11.84 3.53
CA PRO A 37 1.49 11.86 2.87
C PRO A 37 1.63 12.38 1.44
N VAL A 38 0.90 11.75 0.53
CA VAL A 38 0.83 12.15 -0.87
C VAL A 38 -0.45 12.96 -1.07
N ALA A 39 -0.32 14.15 -1.67
CA ALA A 39 -1.47 14.96 -2.03
C ALA A 39 -2.42 14.18 -2.98
N GLN A 40 -3.74 14.27 -2.75
CA GLN A 40 -4.72 13.46 -3.49
C GLN A 40 -4.59 13.58 -5.02
N VAL A 41 -4.34 14.77 -5.54
CA VAL A 41 -4.15 15.01 -6.98
C VAL A 41 -2.90 14.29 -7.50
N ALA A 42 -1.82 14.26 -6.72
CA ALA A 42 -0.58 13.57 -7.06
C ALA A 42 -0.71 12.04 -6.92
N ALA A 43 -1.64 11.56 -6.08
CA ALA A 43 -1.85 10.13 -5.86
C ALA A 43 -2.44 9.41 -7.07
N VAL A 44 -3.31 10.06 -7.87
CA VAL A 44 -3.98 9.41 -9.03
C VAL A 44 -3.00 8.78 -10.03
N PRO A 45 -2.01 9.52 -10.59
CA PRO A 45 -1.05 8.92 -11.52
C PRO A 45 -0.14 7.89 -10.85
N LEU A 46 0.16 8.05 -9.56
CA LEU A 46 0.96 7.08 -8.81
C LEU A 46 0.22 5.76 -8.62
N LEU A 47 -1.07 5.79 -8.28
CA LEU A 47 -1.88 4.58 -8.18
C LEU A 47 -2.04 3.90 -9.54
N SER A 48 -2.25 4.68 -10.61
CA SER A 48 -2.37 4.14 -11.95
C SER A 48 -1.09 3.42 -12.42
N SER A 49 0.10 3.81 -11.95
CA SER A 49 1.36 3.15 -12.30
C SER A 49 1.58 1.83 -11.53
N GLN A 50 0.86 1.62 -10.43
CA GLN A 50 0.87 0.36 -9.67
C GLN A 50 -0.13 -0.67 -10.20
N VAL A 51 -0.95 -0.30 -11.18
CA VAL A 51 -1.92 -1.22 -11.78
C VAL A 51 -1.17 -2.23 -12.63
N PHE A 52 -1.38 -3.52 -12.35
CA PHE A 52 -0.80 -4.59 -13.14
C PHE A 52 -1.31 -4.53 -14.60
N ARG A 53 -0.38 -4.45 -15.56
CA ARG A 53 -0.65 -4.36 -17.01
C ARG A 53 -1.57 -3.19 -17.40
N PRO A 54 -1.15 -1.93 -17.17
CA PRO A 54 -2.00 -0.77 -17.44
C PRO A 54 -2.35 -0.63 -18.93
N HIS A 55 -1.47 -1.13 -19.83
CA HIS A 55 -1.74 -1.17 -21.27
C HIS A 55 -2.94 -2.02 -21.67
N ALA A 56 -3.33 -3.01 -20.85
CA ALA A 56 -4.54 -3.79 -21.12
C ALA A 56 -5.79 -2.90 -21.11
N ALA A 57 -5.84 -1.90 -20.22
CA ALA A 57 -6.93 -0.94 -20.19
C ALA A 57 -6.99 -0.08 -21.47
N VAL A 58 -5.83 0.24 -22.06
CA VAL A 58 -5.77 0.96 -23.35
C VAL A 58 -6.31 0.09 -24.47
N LEU A 59 -5.82 -1.16 -24.58
CA LEU A 59 -6.24 -2.10 -25.63
C LEU A 59 -7.73 -2.45 -25.55
N LEU A 60 -8.31 -2.41 -24.35
CA LEU A 60 -9.74 -2.66 -24.11
C LEU A 60 -10.60 -1.40 -24.16
N GLY A 61 -10.03 -0.22 -24.45
CA GLY A 61 -10.78 1.06 -24.45
C GLY A 61 -11.30 1.47 -23.06
N ARG A 62 -10.70 0.97 -21.98
CA ARG A 62 -11.09 1.18 -20.57
C ARG A 62 -10.20 2.18 -19.82
N GLN A 63 -9.32 2.91 -20.52
CA GLN A 63 -8.39 3.84 -19.88
C GLN A 63 -9.09 4.90 -19.02
N ALA A 64 -10.20 5.49 -19.49
CA ALA A 64 -10.98 6.46 -18.72
C ALA A 64 -11.60 5.83 -17.46
N ALA A 65 -12.06 4.58 -17.56
CA ALA A 65 -12.62 3.83 -16.43
C ALA A 65 -11.54 3.54 -15.38
N LEU A 66 -10.35 3.11 -15.81
CA LEU A 66 -9.21 2.87 -14.92
C LEU A 66 -8.79 4.16 -14.20
N PHE A 67 -8.72 5.27 -14.94
CA PHE A 67 -8.40 6.58 -14.36
C PHE A 67 -9.45 6.99 -13.31
N ALA A 68 -10.74 6.83 -13.61
CA ALA A 68 -11.82 7.14 -12.68
C ALA A 68 -11.76 6.28 -11.40
N GLN A 69 -11.39 5.00 -11.51
CA GLN A 69 -11.19 4.11 -10.37
C GLN A 69 -10.01 4.55 -9.51
N CYS A 70 -8.85 4.88 -10.12
CA CYS A 70 -7.70 5.39 -9.38
C CYS A 70 -8.02 6.72 -8.69
N ALA A 71 -8.77 7.60 -9.35
CA ALA A 71 -9.24 8.84 -8.77
C ALA A 71 -10.22 8.63 -7.62
N ALA A 72 -11.10 7.62 -7.70
CA ALA A 72 -11.98 7.25 -6.60
C ALA A 72 -11.19 6.79 -5.38
N LEU A 73 -10.19 5.92 -5.57
CA LEU A 73 -9.29 5.47 -4.50
C LEU A 73 -8.51 6.63 -3.86
N ALA A 74 -7.91 7.50 -4.67
CA ALA A 74 -7.15 8.64 -4.17
C ALA A 74 -7.98 9.64 -3.35
N ARG A 75 -9.30 9.70 -3.57
CA ARG A 75 -10.22 10.55 -2.79
C ARG A 75 -10.64 9.91 -1.47
N THR A 76 -10.77 8.58 -1.42
CA THR A 76 -11.35 7.88 -0.27
C THR A 76 -10.31 7.24 0.64
N VAL A 77 -9.13 6.90 0.10
CA VAL A 77 -8.07 6.20 0.83
C VAL A 77 -6.83 7.10 0.92
N PRO A 78 -6.34 7.41 2.14
CA PRO A 78 -5.08 8.12 2.32
C PRO A 78 -3.92 7.40 1.63
N VAL A 79 -3.12 8.15 0.86
CA VAL A 79 -1.94 7.61 0.17
C VAL A 79 -0.68 8.17 0.80
N TYR A 80 0.27 7.30 1.10
CA TYR A 80 1.58 7.64 1.64
C TYR A 80 2.68 7.13 0.72
N ARG A 81 3.86 7.73 0.84
CA ARG A 81 5.10 7.26 0.24
C ARG A 81 6.05 6.85 1.36
N LEU A 82 6.49 5.60 1.32
CA LEU A 82 7.51 5.06 2.20
C LEU A 82 8.83 4.97 1.43
N SER A 83 9.70 5.93 1.67
CA SER A 83 11.10 5.89 1.25
C SER A 83 11.86 5.00 2.23
N ARG A 84 12.55 3.96 1.73
CA ARG A 84 13.28 3.02 2.59
C ARG A 84 14.54 2.43 1.95
N PRO A 85 15.59 2.16 2.75
CA PRO A 85 16.71 1.34 2.32
C PRO A 85 16.27 -0.10 2.00
N LYS A 86 16.92 -0.72 1.02
CA LYS A 86 16.80 -2.16 0.75
C LYS A 86 17.83 -2.96 1.56
N ARG A 87 17.90 -2.69 2.87
CA ARG A 87 18.81 -3.34 3.81
C ARG A 87 18.01 -3.93 4.97
N PHE A 88 18.27 -5.17 5.34
CA PHE A 88 17.56 -5.80 6.46
C PHE A 88 17.87 -5.15 7.81
N ALA A 89 19.05 -4.54 7.97
CA ALA A 89 19.43 -3.85 9.20
C ALA A 89 18.51 -2.66 9.57
N THR A 90 17.72 -2.14 8.63
CA THR A 90 16.78 -1.04 8.88
C THR A 90 15.32 -1.52 8.99
N LEU A 91 15.08 -2.83 9.00
CA LEU A 91 13.73 -3.39 8.97
C LEU A 91 12.91 -3.01 10.20
N ASP A 92 13.50 -3.15 11.40
CA ASP A 92 12.82 -2.83 12.66
C ASP A 92 12.38 -1.36 12.69
N ALA A 93 13.28 -0.45 12.31
CA ALA A 93 12.96 0.98 12.22
C ALA A 93 11.84 1.29 11.20
N ILE A 94 11.73 0.51 10.12
CA ILE A 94 10.64 0.66 9.15
C ILE A 94 9.32 0.18 9.76
N CYS A 95 9.32 -0.94 10.48
CA CYS A 95 8.15 -1.45 11.19
C CYS A 95 7.65 -0.45 12.23
N ASP A 96 8.56 0.05 13.08
CA ASP A 96 8.25 1.06 14.11
C ASP A 96 7.62 2.32 13.50
N LEU A 97 8.12 2.78 12.35
CA LEU A 97 7.58 3.93 11.64
C LEU A 97 6.15 3.69 11.14
N ILE A 98 5.88 2.52 10.57
CA ILE A 98 4.55 2.13 10.10
C ILE A 98 3.59 2.00 11.28
N GLU A 99 4.00 1.30 12.33
CA GLU A 99 3.18 1.10 13.53
C GLU A 99 2.86 2.42 14.21
N THR A 100 3.83 3.32 14.36
CA THR A 100 3.60 4.65 14.95
C THR A 100 2.61 5.48 14.13
N GLN A 101 2.68 5.39 12.80
CA GLN A 101 1.79 6.15 11.92
C GLN A 101 0.35 5.60 11.90
N PHE A 102 0.19 4.28 11.94
CA PHE A 102 -1.09 3.60 11.75
C PHE A 102 -1.64 2.91 13.01
N ALA A 103 -1.00 3.12 14.17
CA ALA A 103 -1.51 2.64 15.44
C ALA A 103 -2.97 3.11 15.61
N PRO A 104 -3.86 2.23 16.10
CA PRO A 104 -5.24 2.61 16.36
C PRO A 104 -5.25 3.80 17.31
N ARG A 105 -5.83 4.93 16.85
CA ARG A 105 -6.10 6.05 17.74
C ARG A 105 -7.17 5.63 18.74
N PRO A 106 -7.03 5.99 20.03
CA PRO A 106 -8.02 5.66 21.06
C PRO A 106 -9.40 6.27 20.75
#